data_AF-A0A836K175-F1
#
_entry.id   AF-A0A836K175-F1
#
_cell.length_a   1.000
_cell.length_b   1.000
_cell.length_c   1.000
_cell.angle_alpha   90.00
_cell.angle_beta   90.00
_cell.angle_gamma   90.00
#
_symmetry.space_group_name_H-M   'P 1'
#
loop_
_entity.id
_entity.type
_entity.pdbx_description
1 polymer ?
#
loop_
_entity_poly.entity_id
_entity_poly.type
_entity_poly.pdbx_seq_one_letter_code
_entity_poly.pdbx_strand_id
1 'polypeptide(L)'
;KKSAAEAHRMLVEVYGDTAPTDKSCREWFRRFKDGDFSVEDKPRFGQPKKFEDKELETLLEEDQSQTQEKLAADRRFHSYEEAQKWIDSWIASKDMSFFRRGIHVLSERWEKVVSSDGQYFK
;
A
#
# COMPACT_ATOMS: atom_id res chain seq x y z
N LYS A 1 10.99 34.27 21.34
CA LYS A 1 10.45 33.09 20.62
C LYS A 1 11.51 32.68 19.61
N LYS A 2 12.03 31.45 19.64
CA LYS A 2 12.95 30.96 18.60
C LYS A 2 12.17 30.72 17.31
N SER A 3 12.79 30.93 16.16
CA SER A 3 12.23 30.61 14.85
C SER A 3 12.40 29.12 14.54
N ALA A 4 11.62 28.60 13.58
CA ALA A 4 11.76 27.21 13.12
C ALA A 4 13.17 26.91 12.59
N ALA A 5 13.80 27.89 11.94
CA ALA A 5 15.16 27.76 11.40
C ALA A 5 16.21 27.69 12.52
N GLU A 6 16.06 28.48 13.59
CA GLU A 6 16.96 28.39 14.75
C GLU A 6 16.78 27.07 15.50
N ALA A 7 15.55 26.60 15.65
CA ALA A 7 15.27 25.30 16.25
C ALA A 7 15.88 24.15 15.41
N HIS A 8 15.75 24.20 14.09
CA HIS A 8 16.39 23.24 13.19
C HIS A 8 17.92 23.24 13.33
N ARG A 9 18.55 24.42 13.37
CA ARG A 9 20.02 24.52 13.58
C ARG A 9 20.45 23.87 14.89
N MET A 10 19.73 24.13 15.98
CA MET A 10 20.01 23.49 17.27
C MET A 10 19.79 21.98 17.25
N LEU A 11 18.76 21.50 16.56
CA LEU A 11 18.49 20.07 16.42
C LEU A 11 19.58 19.37 15.61
N VAL A 12 20.07 19.99 14.54
CA VAL A 12 21.20 19.46 13.75
C VAL A 12 22.49 19.46 14.58
N GLU A 13 22.73 20.48 15.40
CA GLU A 13 23.90 20.54 16.28
C GLU A 13 23.92 19.41 17.33
N VAL A 14 22.75 19.06 17.88
CA VAL A 14 22.63 18.01 18.92
C VAL A 14 22.51 16.61 18.35
N TYR A 15 21.74 16.43 17.26
CA TYR A 15 21.33 15.13 16.74
C TYR A 15 21.97 14.75 15.40
N GLY A 16 22.73 15.67 14.78
CA GLY A 16 23.43 15.43 13.52
C GLY A 16 22.49 14.93 12.43
N ASP A 17 22.85 13.81 11.81
CA ASP A 17 22.11 13.20 10.70
C ASP A 17 20.74 12.63 11.09
N THR A 18 20.50 12.42 12.39
CA THR A 18 19.19 11.95 12.89
C THR A 18 18.22 13.09 13.17
N ALA A 19 18.66 14.34 12.97
CA ALA A 19 17.84 15.52 13.21
C ALA A 19 16.63 15.56 12.23
N PRO A 20 15.46 16.00 12.70
CA PRO A 20 14.32 16.24 11.83
C PRO A 20 14.67 17.29 10.77
N THR A 21 14.21 17.07 9.53
CA THR A 21 14.43 18.02 8.44
C THR A 21 13.86 19.42 8.73
N ASP A 22 14.39 20.46 8.09
CA ASP A 22 13.87 21.84 8.19
C ASP A 22 12.37 21.91 7.86
N LYS A 23 11.90 21.09 6.91
CA LYS A 23 10.49 20.96 6.55
C LYS A 23 9.66 20.45 7.73
N SER A 24 10.11 19.38 8.40
CA SER A 24 9.46 18.86 9.60
C SER A 24 9.42 19.91 10.71
N CYS A 25 10.53 20.64 10.93
CA CYS A 25 10.59 21.71 11.93
C CYS A 25 9.56 22.81 11.64
N ARG A 26 9.45 23.29 10.40
CA ARG A 26 8.46 24.31 10.02
C ARG A 26 7.02 23.84 10.21
N GLU A 27 6.74 22.59 9.85
CA GLU A 27 5.41 22.01 10.01
C GLU A 27 5.00 21.90 11.48
N TRP A 28 5.91 21.45 12.35
CA TRP A 28 5.68 21.44 13.80
C TRP A 28 5.45 22.85 14.36
N PHE A 29 6.23 23.84 13.94
CA PHE A 29 6.00 25.23 14.31
C PHE A 29 4.66 25.79 13.85
N ARG A 30 4.17 25.33 12.69
CA ARG A 30 2.82 25.66 12.20
C ARG A 30 1.74 25.04 13.09
N ARG A 31 1.85 23.74 13.39
CA ARG A 31 0.94 23.04 14.32
C ARG A 31 0.86 23.73 15.68
N PHE A 32 2.00 24.09 16.26
CA PHE A 32 2.05 24.80 17.55
C PHE A 32 1.42 26.19 17.51
N LYS A 33 1.50 26.92 16.38
CA LYS A 33 0.80 28.19 16.21
C LYS A 33 -0.71 28.02 16.11
N ASP A 34 -1.16 26.92 15.53
CA ASP A 34 -2.57 26.55 15.40
C ASP A 34 -3.13 25.94 16.71
N GLY A 35 -2.31 25.83 17.78
CA GLY A 35 -2.70 25.29 19.08
C GLY A 35 -2.69 23.76 19.16
N ASP A 36 -2.18 23.07 18.13
CA ASP A 36 -2.01 21.62 18.11
C ASP A 36 -0.64 21.23 18.68
N PHE A 37 -0.64 20.89 19.97
CA PHE A 37 0.54 20.42 20.70
C PHE A 37 0.64 18.89 20.79
N SER A 38 -0.21 18.14 20.06
CA SER A 38 -0.19 16.68 20.12
C SER A 38 1.04 16.12 19.40
N VAL A 39 1.79 15.29 20.12
CA VAL A 39 2.96 14.58 19.60
C VAL A 39 2.59 13.29 18.85
N GLU A 40 1.33 12.86 18.93
CA GLU A 40 0.87 11.63 18.30
C GLU A 40 0.69 11.79 16.78
N ASP A 41 1.04 10.74 16.05
CA ASP A 41 0.76 10.63 14.62
C ASP A 41 -0.77 10.61 14.40
N LYS A 42 -1.27 11.51 13.57
CA LYS A 42 -2.69 11.51 13.18
C LYS A 42 -2.99 10.27 12.34
N PRO A 43 -4.24 9.75 12.37
CA PRO A 43 -4.64 8.63 11.55
C PRO A 43 -4.28 8.88 10.09
N ARG A 44 -3.44 8.02 9.52
CA ARG A 44 -3.06 8.10 8.11
C ARG A 44 -4.25 7.61 7.30
N PHE A 45 -4.90 8.52 6.56
CA PHE A 45 -5.89 8.13 5.57
C PHE A 45 -5.24 7.13 4.60
N GLY A 46 -5.71 5.88 4.60
CA GLY A 46 -5.14 4.78 3.82
C GLY A 46 -4.91 3.48 4.59
N GLN A 47 -5.03 3.45 5.91
CA GLN A 47 -4.97 2.19 6.66
C GLN A 47 -6.23 1.35 6.40
N PRO A 48 -6.12 0.13 5.84
CA PRO A 48 -7.28 -0.73 5.64
C PRO A 48 -7.87 -1.14 7.00
N LYS A 49 -9.21 -1.15 7.11
CA LYS A 49 -9.91 -1.74 8.26
C LYS A 49 -9.58 -3.24 8.31
N LYS A 50 -9.25 -3.75 9.50
CA LYS A 50 -9.11 -5.19 9.75
C LYS A 50 -10.49 -5.85 9.62
N PHE A 51 -10.56 -6.99 8.95
CA PHE A 51 -11.78 -7.77 8.72
C PHE A 51 -11.47 -9.24 9.06
N GLU A 52 -12.51 -10.04 9.36
CA GLU A 52 -12.39 -11.38 9.92
C GLU A 52 -12.03 -12.45 8.87
N ASP A 53 -10.97 -13.20 9.16
CA ASP A 53 -10.25 -14.11 8.25
C ASP A 53 -11.09 -15.29 7.73
N LYS A 54 -12.19 -15.62 8.40
CA LYS A 54 -12.96 -16.84 8.13
C LYS A 54 -13.82 -16.76 6.85
N GLU A 55 -14.13 -15.55 6.38
CA GLU A 55 -14.90 -15.33 5.14
C GLU A 55 -13.98 -15.29 3.90
N LEU A 56 -12.67 -15.05 4.10
CA LEU A 56 -11.65 -15.04 3.03
C LEU A 56 -11.28 -16.43 2.57
N GLU A 57 -11.15 -17.38 3.50
CA GLU A 57 -10.67 -18.74 3.25
C GLU A 57 -11.61 -19.49 2.28
N THR A 58 -12.92 -19.30 2.42
CA THR A 58 -13.92 -19.90 1.53
C THR A 58 -13.95 -19.31 0.12
N LEU A 59 -13.45 -18.08 -0.07
CA LEU A 59 -13.46 -17.39 -1.37
C LEU A 59 -12.14 -17.53 -2.13
N LEU A 60 -11.05 -17.88 -1.45
CA LEU A 60 -9.72 -18.12 -2.02
C LEU A 60 -9.66 -19.38 -2.89
N GLU A 61 -10.45 -20.41 -2.55
CA GLU A 61 -10.52 -21.66 -3.32
C GLU A 61 -11.16 -21.46 -4.71
N GLU A 62 -12.06 -20.49 -4.88
CA GLU A 62 -12.75 -20.23 -6.15
C GLU A 62 -11.95 -19.38 -7.16
N ASP A 63 -11.19 -18.37 -6.71
CA ASP A 63 -10.71 -17.29 -7.60
C ASP A 63 -9.25 -17.48 -8.09
N GLN A 64 -8.41 -18.27 -7.40
CA GLN A 64 -6.97 -18.31 -7.74
C GLN A 64 -6.62 -19.25 -8.91
N SER A 65 -7.48 -20.22 -9.25
CA SER A 65 -7.18 -21.27 -10.26
C SER A 65 -7.94 -21.16 -11.60
N GLN A 66 -8.89 -20.23 -11.75
CA GLN A 66 -9.47 -19.90 -13.07
C GLN A 66 -8.57 -18.93 -13.87
N THR A 67 -7.26 -19.01 -13.60
CA THR A 67 -6.24 -17.98 -13.77
C THR A 67 -6.15 -17.50 -15.22
N GLN A 68 -5.91 -16.20 -15.38
CA GLN A 68 -5.84 -15.45 -16.63
C GLN A 68 -5.07 -16.14 -17.78
N GLU A 69 -4.12 -17.03 -17.48
CA GLU A 69 -3.47 -17.90 -18.47
C GLU A 69 -4.44 -18.72 -19.30
N LYS A 70 -5.50 -19.30 -18.72
CA LYS A 70 -6.48 -20.09 -19.47
C LYS A 70 -7.29 -19.20 -20.42
N LEU A 71 -7.67 -18.00 -19.95
CA LEU A 71 -8.42 -17.02 -20.76
C LEU A 71 -7.57 -16.40 -21.87
N ALA A 72 -6.27 -16.21 -21.63
CA ALA A 72 -5.33 -15.69 -22.62
C ALA A 72 -4.83 -16.77 -23.60
N ALA A 73 -4.66 -18.02 -23.15
CA ALA A 73 -4.21 -19.13 -24.00
C ALA A 73 -5.23 -19.50 -25.08
N ASP A 74 -6.52 -19.33 -24.81
CA ASP A 74 -7.59 -19.60 -25.78
C ASP A 74 -7.79 -18.48 -26.83
N ARG A 75 -7.02 -17.38 -26.77
CA ARG A 75 -7.11 -16.26 -27.73
C ARG A 75 -5.78 -15.90 -28.37
N ARG A 76 -5.78 -15.75 -29.70
CA ARG A 76 -4.68 -15.12 -30.44
C ARG A 76 -5.03 -13.66 -30.73
N PHE A 77 -4.15 -12.75 -30.31
CA PHE A 77 -4.22 -11.33 -30.67
C PHE A 77 -3.38 -11.07 -31.91
N HIS A 78 -3.91 -10.26 -32.83
CA HIS A 78 -3.25 -9.94 -34.11
C HIS A 78 -2.59 -8.55 -34.08
N SER A 79 -2.82 -7.77 -33.02
CA SER A 79 -2.16 -6.49 -32.79
C SER A 79 -2.08 -6.17 -31.29
N TYR A 80 -1.17 -5.24 -30.96
CA TYR A 80 -1.07 -4.70 -29.61
C TYR A 80 -2.35 -3.96 -29.18
N GLU A 81 -2.96 -3.21 -30.10
CA GLU A 81 -4.20 -2.47 -29.84
C GLU A 81 -5.38 -3.39 -29.49
N GLU A 82 -5.46 -4.56 -30.13
CA GLU A 82 -6.47 -5.58 -29.84
C GLU A 82 -6.27 -6.17 -28.43
N ALA A 83 -5.02 -6.47 -28.07
CA ALA A 83 -4.67 -6.95 -26.74
C ALA A 83 -4.96 -5.88 -25.68
N GLN A 84 -4.58 -4.63 -25.92
CA GLN A 84 -4.81 -3.52 -24.99
C GLN A 84 -6.31 -3.30 -24.74
N LYS A 85 -7.13 -3.22 -25.79
CA LYS A 85 -8.59 -3.08 -25.66
C LYS A 85 -9.22 -4.24 -24.90
N TRP A 86 -8.74 -5.45 -25.14
CA TRP A 86 -9.23 -6.62 -24.43
C TRP A 86 -8.89 -6.58 -22.94
N ILE A 87 -7.65 -6.23 -22.59
CA ILE A 87 -7.22 -6.09 -21.19
C ILE A 87 -8.04 -5.00 -20.51
N ASP A 88 -8.20 -3.83 -21.15
CA ASP A 88 -8.98 -2.71 -20.60
C ASP A 88 -10.44 -3.12 -20.35
N SER A 89 -11.06 -3.81 -21.31
CA SER A 89 -12.42 -4.34 -21.16
C SER A 89 -12.50 -5.41 -20.06
N TRP A 90 -11.49 -6.27 -19.94
CA TRP A 90 -11.45 -7.31 -18.92
C TRP A 90 -11.30 -6.70 -17.52
N ILE A 91 -10.39 -5.73 -17.34
CA ILE A 91 -10.23 -4.99 -16.08
C ILE A 91 -11.51 -4.24 -15.73
N ALA A 92 -12.12 -3.55 -16.69
CA ALA A 92 -13.38 -2.83 -16.48
C ALA A 92 -14.57 -3.75 -16.15
N SER A 93 -14.50 -5.03 -16.55
CA SER A 93 -15.52 -6.03 -16.20
C SER A 93 -15.40 -6.54 -14.76
N LYS A 94 -14.26 -6.31 -14.09
CA LYS A 94 -14.04 -6.76 -12.72
C LYS A 94 -14.60 -5.74 -11.73
N ASP A 95 -15.22 -6.26 -10.68
CA ASP A 95 -15.80 -5.43 -9.64
C ASP A 95 -14.76 -5.10 -8.56
N MET A 96 -15.08 -4.14 -7.69
CA MET A 96 -14.14 -3.69 -6.67
C MET A 96 -13.81 -4.76 -5.62
N SER A 97 -14.67 -5.76 -5.44
CA SER A 97 -14.38 -6.90 -4.56
C SER A 97 -13.27 -7.79 -5.14
N PHE A 98 -13.22 -8.00 -6.46
CA PHE A 98 -12.14 -8.73 -7.13
C PHE A 98 -10.75 -8.16 -6.82
N PHE A 99 -10.58 -6.84 -6.95
CA PHE A 99 -9.29 -6.19 -6.63
C PHE A 99 -8.99 -6.16 -5.13
N ARG A 100 -10.01 -5.93 -4.31
CA ARG A 100 -9.88 -5.96 -2.85
C ARG A 100 -9.41 -7.33 -2.37
N ARG A 101 -10.00 -8.42 -2.88
CA ARG A 101 -9.59 -9.80 -2.59
C ARG A 101 -8.10 -9.98 -2.89
N GLY A 102 -7.65 -9.64 -4.11
CA GLY A 102 -6.25 -9.78 -4.50
C GLY A 102 -5.25 -9.06 -3.58
N ILE A 103 -5.61 -7.87 -3.08
CA ILE A 103 -4.78 -7.12 -2.12
C ILE A 103 -4.73 -7.81 -0.75
N HIS A 104 -5.84 -8.43 -0.32
CA HIS A 104 -5.88 -9.14 0.96
C HIS A 104 -5.03 -10.41 0.95
N VAL A 105 -5.02 -11.16 -0.16
CA VAL A 105 -4.17 -12.35 -0.33
C VAL A 105 -2.68 -12.03 -0.23
N LEU A 106 -2.26 -10.79 -0.49
CA LEU A 106 -0.86 -10.40 -0.32
C LEU A 106 -0.40 -10.52 1.13
N SER A 107 -1.27 -10.23 2.11
CA SER A 107 -0.89 -10.38 3.53
C SER A 107 -0.54 -11.82 3.87
N GLU A 108 -1.37 -12.77 3.44
CA GLU A 108 -1.17 -14.21 3.65
C GLU A 108 0.04 -14.75 2.88
N ARG A 109 0.25 -14.27 1.65
CA ARG A 109 1.44 -14.64 0.84
C ARG A 109 2.72 -14.17 1.51
N TRP A 110 2.75 -12.97 2.09
CA TRP A 110 3.93 -12.47 2.78
C TRP A 110 4.26 -13.28 4.02
N GLU A 111 3.25 -13.71 4.77
CA GLU A 111 3.44 -14.60 5.93
C GLU A 111 4.00 -15.97 5.52
N LYS A 112 3.52 -16.52 4.38
CA LYS A 112 4.09 -17.73 3.78
C LYS A 112 5.52 -17.53 3.31
N VAL A 113 5.88 -16.40 2.68
CA VAL A 113 7.27 -16.08 2.26
C VAL A 113 8.19 -16.07 3.48
N VAL A 114 7.78 -15.42 4.57
CA VAL A 114 8.57 -15.34 5.81
C VAL A 114 8.74 -16.73 6.43
N SER A 115 7.67 -17.54 6.44
CA SER A 115 7.69 -18.90 6.98
C SER A 115 8.47 -19.90 6.13
N SER A 116 8.70 -19.58 4.85
CA SER A 116 9.42 -20.41 3.89
C SER A 116 10.83 -19.89 3.58
N ASP A 117 11.35 -18.95 4.38
CA ASP A 117 12.68 -18.34 4.20
C ASP A 117 12.91 -17.82 2.77
N GLY A 118 11.87 -17.22 2.18
CA GLY A 118 11.93 -16.67 0.84
C GLY A 118 11.78 -17.69 -0.30
N GLN A 119 11.49 -18.96 -0.02
CA GLN A 119 11.24 -19.94 -1.08
C GLN A 119 9.89 -19.71 -1.76
N TYR A 120 9.85 -19.98 -3.07
CA TYR A 120 8.61 -19.98 -3.83
C TYR A 120 7.70 -21.12 -3.36
N PHE A 121 6.45 -20.79 -3.04
CA PHE A 121 5.40 -21.75 -2.68
C PHE A 121 4.31 -21.76 -3.76
N LYS A 122 3.65 -22.92 -3.92
CA LYS A 122 2.49 -23.09 -4.79
C LYS A 122 1.20 -22.65 -4.10
#